data_AF-A0A269PHK7-F1
#
_entry.id   AF-A0A269PHK7-F1
#
_cell.length_a   1.000
_cell.length_b   1.000
_cell.length_c   1.000
_cell.angle_alpha   90.00
_cell.angle_beta   90.00
_cell.angle_gamma   90.00
#
_symmetry.space_group_name_H-M   'P 1'
#
loop_
_entity.id
_entity.type
_entity.pdbx_description
1 polymer ?
#
loop_
_entity_poly.entity_id
_entity_poly.type
_entity_poly.pdbx_seq_one_letter_code
_entity_poly.pdbx_strand_id
1 'polypeptide(L)'
;MSIDVISEVLKSSTITIGAVAGATAILANILSSSIIKPERREEKAKDKLFKLLDSHVEGGGDIDLEFLKYIKSSVEREFETNIAISHLLEDFFVHKLQADSSNKDHIGKLKELIESERQVKPFDSLPSEERRLLKGLRDAIESNGNSEGANYFIDELSTVLSVRSGEYQRSHQTNKWSVPLAVIGLIFTIVFGLMSIFNGPSEEALADKVLERIEQQSSNKSSNTDAASGAGS
;
A
#
# COMPACT_ATOMS: atom_id res chain seq x y z
N MET A 1 -12.76 50.66 -1.26
CA MET A 1 -11.82 49.57 -0.99
C MET A 1 -12.53 48.24 -1.20
N SER A 2 -13.37 48.11 -2.23
CA SER A 2 -13.11 48.02 -3.68
C SER A 2 -12.84 46.57 -4.08
N ILE A 3 -13.90 45.98 -4.63
CA ILE A 3 -14.01 44.66 -5.28
C ILE A 3 -12.87 44.41 -6.28
N ASP A 4 -12.20 45.47 -6.74
CA ASP A 4 -10.99 45.43 -7.57
C ASP A 4 -9.85 44.62 -6.95
N VAL A 5 -9.63 44.70 -5.63
CA VAL A 5 -8.55 43.96 -4.93
C VAL A 5 -8.78 42.45 -4.98
N ILE A 6 -10.05 42.01 -4.89
CA ILE A 6 -10.41 40.58 -4.97
C ILE A 6 -10.26 40.09 -6.41
N SER A 7 -10.57 40.93 -7.41
CA SER A 7 -10.41 40.58 -8.83
C SER A 7 -8.93 40.46 -9.25
N GLU A 8 -8.06 41.25 -8.63
CA GLU A 8 -6.62 41.27 -8.92
C GLU A 8 -5.90 40.05 -8.30
N VAL A 9 -6.32 39.64 -7.10
CA VAL A 9 -5.90 38.38 -6.46
C VAL A 9 -6.35 37.15 -7.26
N LEU A 10 -7.55 37.18 -7.86
CA LEU A 10 -8.08 36.12 -8.72
C LEU A 10 -7.40 36.05 -10.10
N LYS A 11 -6.85 37.17 -10.61
CA LYS A 11 -6.08 37.16 -11.86
C LYS A 11 -4.65 36.64 -11.65
N SER A 12 -3.99 36.96 -10.53
CA SER A 12 -2.62 36.48 -10.24
C SER A 12 -2.55 34.98 -9.90
N SER A 13 -3.66 34.37 -9.50
CA SER A 13 -3.74 32.96 -9.10
C SER A 13 -3.83 31.97 -10.27
N THR A 14 -3.96 32.44 -11.52
CA THR A 14 -3.94 31.55 -12.71
C THR A 14 -2.55 30.98 -13.02
N ILE A 15 -1.47 31.66 -12.59
CA ILE A 15 -0.08 31.21 -12.83
C ILE A 15 0.36 30.19 -11.77
N THR A 16 -0.20 30.25 -10.55
CA THR A 16 0.18 29.39 -9.41
C THR A 16 -0.42 27.98 -9.48
N ILE A 17 -1.48 27.77 -10.27
CA ILE A 17 -2.17 26.47 -10.36
C ILE A 17 -1.30 25.41 -11.06
N GLY A 18 -0.44 25.80 -12.01
CA GLY A 18 0.41 24.87 -12.78
C GLY A 18 1.50 24.19 -11.95
N ALA A 19 2.18 24.92 -11.08
CA ALA A 19 3.26 24.38 -10.25
C ALA A 19 2.75 23.48 -9.10
N VAL A 20 1.59 23.84 -8.51
CA VAL A 20 0.94 23.04 -7.46
C VAL A 20 0.33 21.76 -8.03
N ALA A 21 -0.19 21.79 -9.27
CA ALA A 21 -0.68 20.60 -9.97
C ALA A 21 0.45 19.60 -10.30
N GLY A 22 1.64 20.08 -10.67
CA GLY A 22 2.80 19.23 -10.96
C GLY A 22 3.32 18.46 -9.74
N ALA A 23 3.47 19.14 -8.61
CA ALA A 23 3.95 18.53 -7.36
C ALA A 23 2.93 17.54 -6.76
N THR A 24 1.63 17.84 -6.84
CA THR A 24 0.57 16.93 -6.38
C THR A 24 0.47 15.66 -7.24
N ALA A 25 0.65 15.76 -8.56
CA ALA A 25 0.65 14.60 -9.46
C ALA A 25 1.83 13.64 -9.18
N ILE A 26 3.02 14.17 -8.89
CA ILE A 26 4.20 13.35 -8.56
C ILE A 26 4.00 12.62 -7.22
N LEU A 27 3.50 13.31 -6.19
CA LEU A 27 3.20 12.70 -4.89
C LEU A 27 2.07 11.66 -4.97
N ALA A 28 1.01 11.94 -5.74
CA ALA A 28 -0.07 10.98 -5.97
C ALA A 28 0.42 9.71 -6.67
N ASN A 29 1.34 9.82 -7.63
CA ASN A 29 1.89 8.69 -8.36
C ASN A 29 2.84 7.84 -7.49
N ILE A 30 3.68 8.48 -6.67
CA ILE A 30 4.58 7.80 -5.74
C ILE A 30 3.78 7.04 -4.66
N LEU A 31 2.79 7.69 -4.03
CA LEU A 31 1.95 7.08 -3.00
C LEU A 31 1.06 5.95 -3.56
N SER A 32 0.50 6.13 -4.76
CA SER A 32 -0.28 5.09 -5.45
C SER A 32 0.58 3.88 -5.83
N SER A 33 1.86 4.08 -6.12
CA SER A 33 2.74 3.00 -6.54
C SER A 33 3.27 2.13 -5.39
N SER A 34 3.23 2.60 -4.13
CA SER A 34 3.84 1.88 -3.01
C SER A 34 2.83 1.31 -2.02
N ILE A 35 1.64 1.90 -1.90
CA ILE A 35 0.64 1.50 -0.89
C ILE A 35 -0.54 0.71 -1.50
N ILE A 36 -0.85 0.91 -2.80
CA ILE A 36 -2.02 0.30 -3.47
C ILE A 36 -1.66 -0.97 -4.28
N LYS A 37 -0.38 -1.37 -4.32
CA LYS A 37 0.09 -2.47 -5.19
C LYS A 37 -0.33 -3.90 -4.79
N PRO A 38 -0.40 -4.32 -3.50
CA PRO A 38 -0.63 -5.74 -3.20
C PRO A 38 -2.06 -6.17 -3.54
N GLU A 39 -3.06 -5.37 -3.19
CA GLU A 39 -4.48 -5.67 -3.39
C GLU A 39 -4.82 -5.79 -4.89
N ARG A 40 -4.26 -4.90 -5.72
CA ARG A 40 -4.42 -4.96 -7.19
C ARG A 40 -3.70 -6.16 -7.83
N ARG A 41 -2.64 -6.70 -7.23
CA ARG A 41 -1.94 -7.88 -7.75
C ARG A 41 -2.74 -9.14 -7.48
N GLU A 42 -3.27 -9.28 -6.27
CA GLU A 42 -4.10 -10.41 -5.90
C GLU A 42 -5.41 -10.45 -6.71
N GLU A 43 -6.07 -9.32 -6.88
CA GLU A 43 -7.29 -9.22 -7.69
C GLU A 43 -7.02 -9.60 -9.15
N LYS A 44 -5.93 -9.12 -9.75
CA LYS A 44 -5.52 -9.51 -11.11
C LYS A 44 -5.14 -10.98 -11.22
N ALA A 45 -4.51 -11.53 -10.19
CA ALA A 45 -4.18 -12.95 -10.13
C ALA A 45 -5.46 -13.79 -10.11
N LYS A 46 -6.46 -13.43 -9.29
CA LYS A 46 -7.77 -14.09 -9.23
C LYS A 46 -8.51 -14.00 -10.56
N ASP A 47 -8.60 -12.81 -11.17
CA ASP A 47 -9.23 -12.61 -12.47
C ASP A 47 -8.63 -13.51 -13.57
N LYS A 48 -7.31 -13.60 -13.61
CA LYS A 48 -6.62 -14.47 -14.58
C LYS A 48 -6.92 -15.94 -14.31
N LEU A 49 -6.95 -16.33 -13.04
CA LEU A 49 -7.22 -17.71 -12.64
C LEU A 49 -8.65 -18.12 -12.99
N PHE A 50 -9.63 -17.26 -12.72
CA PHE A 50 -11.03 -17.50 -13.08
C PHE A 50 -11.22 -17.65 -14.58
N LYS A 51 -10.59 -16.81 -15.40
CA LYS A 51 -10.63 -16.97 -16.87
C LYS A 51 -10.07 -18.31 -17.35
N LEU A 52 -8.99 -18.80 -16.73
CA LEU A 52 -8.39 -20.09 -17.07
C LEU A 52 -9.29 -21.26 -16.63
N LEU A 53 -9.89 -21.15 -15.44
CA LEU A 53 -10.88 -22.11 -14.95
C LEU A 53 -12.13 -22.14 -15.84
N ASP A 54 -12.67 -20.98 -16.20
CA ASP A 54 -13.83 -20.85 -17.08
C ASP A 54 -13.56 -21.47 -18.45
N SER A 55 -12.44 -21.12 -19.07
CA SER A 55 -12.06 -21.67 -20.37
C SER A 55 -11.92 -23.19 -20.35
N HIS A 56 -11.43 -23.77 -19.25
CA HIS A 56 -11.26 -25.21 -19.11
C HIS A 56 -12.60 -25.92 -18.90
N VAL A 57 -13.47 -25.35 -18.05
CA VAL A 57 -14.82 -25.88 -17.77
C VAL A 57 -15.72 -25.78 -19.00
N GLU A 58 -15.72 -24.63 -19.70
CA GLU A 58 -16.50 -24.44 -20.93
C GLU A 58 -16.01 -25.35 -22.07
N GLY A 59 -14.72 -25.69 -22.07
CA GLY A 59 -14.13 -26.68 -22.97
C GLY A 59 -14.50 -28.13 -22.63
N GLY A 60 -15.28 -28.38 -21.58
CA GLY A 60 -15.65 -29.72 -21.11
C GLY A 60 -14.56 -30.42 -20.30
N GLY A 61 -13.52 -29.70 -19.88
CA GLY A 61 -12.47 -30.22 -19.01
C GLY A 61 -12.96 -30.44 -17.59
N ASP A 62 -12.46 -31.50 -16.94
CA ASP A 62 -12.74 -31.76 -15.53
C ASP A 62 -11.81 -30.94 -14.63
N ILE A 63 -12.32 -30.44 -13.51
CA ILE A 63 -11.52 -29.71 -12.52
C ILE A 63 -10.93 -30.74 -11.55
N ASP A 64 -9.68 -31.13 -11.78
CA ASP A 64 -8.92 -31.99 -10.87
C ASP A 64 -7.81 -31.21 -10.13
N LEU A 65 -7.25 -31.86 -9.11
CA LEU A 65 -6.23 -31.25 -8.26
C LEU A 65 -4.90 -30.99 -9.01
N GLU A 66 -4.61 -31.77 -10.04
CA GLU A 66 -3.38 -31.64 -10.83
C GLU A 66 -3.43 -30.40 -11.71
N PHE A 67 -4.55 -30.21 -12.41
CA PHE A 67 -4.87 -29.01 -13.15
C PHE A 67 -4.83 -27.79 -12.24
N LEU A 68 -5.51 -27.80 -11.09
CA LEU A 68 -5.52 -26.69 -10.14
C LEU A 68 -4.12 -26.30 -9.66
N LYS A 69 -3.26 -27.27 -9.36
CA LYS A 69 -1.86 -27.03 -9.00
C LYS A 69 -1.10 -26.38 -10.14
N TYR A 70 -1.31 -26.83 -11.37
CA TYR A 70 -0.67 -26.26 -12.54
C TYR A 70 -1.05 -24.78 -12.75
N ILE A 71 -2.35 -24.45 -12.74
CA ILE A 71 -2.80 -23.05 -12.92
C ILE A 71 -2.32 -22.19 -11.77
N LYS A 72 -2.43 -22.67 -10.52
CA LYS A 72 -1.92 -21.99 -9.33
C LYS A 72 -0.44 -21.65 -9.51
N SER A 73 0.41 -22.62 -9.78
CA SER A 73 1.86 -22.37 -9.96
C SER A 73 2.16 -21.41 -11.10
N SER A 74 1.35 -21.41 -12.17
CA SER A 74 1.51 -20.44 -13.26
C SER A 74 1.19 -19.02 -12.82
N VAL A 75 0.08 -18.82 -12.11
CA VAL A 75 -0.37 -17.50 -11.64
C VAL A 75 0.52 -16.97 -10.52
N GLU A 76 0.90 -17.80 -9.55
CA GLU A 76 1.76 -17.39 -8.43
C GLU A 76 3.14 -16.91 -8.90
N ARG A 77 3.70 -17.56 -9.93
CA ARG A 77 4.98 -17.14 -10.53
C ARG A 77 4.88 -15.78 -11.24
N GLU A 78 3.72 -15.44 -11.78
CA GLU A 78 3.52 -14.20 -12.53
C GLU A 78 3.20 -13.01 -11.61
N PHE A 79 2.43 -13.24 -10.56
CA PHE A 79 1.96 -12.17 -9.67
C PHE A 79 2.68 -12.09 -8.33
N GLU A 80 3.60 -13.03 -8.04
CA GLU A 80 4.32 -13.15 -6.76
C GLU A 80 3.36 -13.31 -5.56
N THR A 81 2.21 -13.95 -5.80
CA THR A 81 1.17 -14.19 -4.78
C THR A 81 1.23 -15.64 -4.30
N ASN A 82 0.67 -15.90 -3.12
CA ASN A 82 0.42 -17.27 -2.64
C ASN A 82 -1.08 -17.42 -2.33
N ILE A 83 -1.79 -18.21 -3.12
CA ILE A 83 -3.24 -18.36 -3.02
C ILE A 83 -3.57 -19.81 -2.66
N ALA A 84 -4.22 -20.03 -1.52
CA ALA A 84 -4.64 -21.38 -1.14
C ALA A 84 -5.66 -21.93 -2.16
N ILE A 85 -5.51 -23.19 -2.57
CA ILE A 85 -6.41 -23.84 -3.53
C ILE A 85 -7.85 -23.85 -2.99
N SER A 86 -8.03 -24.06 -1.68
CA SER A 86 -9.35 -23.99 -1.04
C SER A 86 -10.01 -22.62 -1.21
N HIS A 87 -9.29 -21.52 -0.92
CA HIS A 87 -9.80 -20.16 -1.11
C HIS A 87 -10.11 -19.88 -2.57
N LEU A 88 -9.26 -20.35 -3.48
CA LEU A 88 -9.48 -20.19 -4.91
C LEU A 88 -10.77 -20.88 -5.37
N LEU A 89 -11.00 -22.12 -4.93
CA LEU A 89 -12.20 -22.88 -5.27
C LEU A 89 -13.44 -22.26 -4.65
N GLU A 90 -13.36 -21.75 -3.42
CA GLU A 90 -14.45 -21.05 -2.75
C GLU A 90 -14.81 -19.74 -3.46
N ASP A 91 -13.82 -18.91 -3.78
CA ASP A 91 -14.05 -17.66 -4.51
C ASP A 91 -14.59 -17.93 -5.92
N PHE A 92 -14.08 -18.97 -6.60
CA PHE A 92 -14.58 -19.39 -7.91
C PHE A 92 -16.02 -19.94 -7.84
N PHE A 93 -16.35 -20.69 -6.78
CA PHE A 93 -17.70 -21.18 -6.53
C PHE A 93 -18.69 -20.03 -6.33
N VAL A 94 -18.30 -19.02 -5.53
CA VAL A 94 -19.10 -17.80 -5.35
C VAL A 94 -19.24 -17.04 -6.67
N HIS A 95 -18.17 -16.93 -7.45
CA HIS A 95 -18.19 -16.29 -8.77
C HIS A 95 -19.18 -17.00 -9.72
N LYS A 96 -19.14 -18.33 -9.79
CA LYS A 96 -20.07 -19.12 -10.62
C LYS A 96 -21.51 -19.04 -10.16
N LEU A 97 -21.77 -19.04 -8.85
CA LEU A 97 -23.11 -18.86 -8.30
C LEU A 97 -23.72 -17.49 -8.66
N GLN A 98 -22.89 -16.45 -8.75
CA GLN A 98 -23.33 -15.12 -9.16
C GLN A 98 -23.54 -15.00 -10.67
N ALA A 99 -22.76 -15.73 -11.47
CA ALA A 99 -22.79 -15.65 -12.93
C ALA A 99 -23.88 -16.54 -13.56
N ASP A 100 -24.13 -17.74 -13.04
CA ASP A 100 -25.08 -18.68 -13.66
C ASP A 100 -25.69 -19.66 -12.63
N SER A 101 -26.96 -19.41 -12.26
CA SER A 101 -27.70 -20.22 -11.28
C SER A 101 -28.25 -21.54 -11.86
N SER A 102 -28.10 -21.78 -13.16
CA SER A 102 -28.73 -22.89 -13.87
C SER A 102 -27.87 -24.16 -13.96
N ASN A 103 -26.55 -24.08 -13.77
CA ASN A 103 -25.63 -25.18 -14.06
C ASN A 103 -25.27 -26.02 -12.81
N LYS A 104 -26.24 -26.82 -12.33
CA LYS A 104 -26.19 -27.53 -11.05
C LYS A 104 -25.15 -28.67 -10.97
N ASP A 105 -24.78 -29.29 -12.10
CA ASP A 105 -23.88 -30.46 -12.10
C ASP A 105 -22.43 -30.09 -11.81
N HIS A 106 -21.91 -29.00 -12.39
CA HIS A 106 -20.55 -28.53 -12.12
C HIS A 106 -20.40 -27.95 -10.71
N ILE A 107 -21.47 -27.35 -10.17
CA ILE A 107 -21.55 -26.86 -8.78
C ILE A 107 -21.43 -28.03 -7.79
N GLY A 108 -22.05 -29.18 -8.10
CA GLY A 108 -21.97 -30.38 -7.27
C GLY A 108 -20.54 -30.92 -7.15
N LYS A 109 -19.86 -31.10 -8.29
CA LYS A 109 -18.46 -31.54 -8.33
C LYS A 109 -17.51 -30.56 -7.62
N LEU A 110 -17.73 -29.26 -7.82
CA LEU A 110 -16.90 -28.22 -7.18
C LEU A 110 -17.07 -28.24 -5.65
N LYS A 111 -18.29 -28.46 -5.17
CA LYS A 111 -18.57 -28.63 -3.74
C LYS A 111 -17.89 -29.88 -3.16
N GLU A 112 -17.95 -31.00 -3.88
CA GLU A 112 -17.27 -32.25 -3.47
C GLU A 112 -15.76 -32.04 -3.39
N LEU A 113 -15.18 -31.32 -4.35
CA LEU A 113 -13.76 -31.00 -4.36
C LEU A 113 -13.36 -30.07 -3.18
N ILE A 114 -14.15 -29.03 -2.89
CA ILE A 114 -13.93 -28.15 -1.74
C ILE A 114 -13.97 -28.95 -0.43
N GLU A 115 -14.97 -29.82 -0.28
CA GLU A 115 -15.11 -30.66 0.92
C GLU A 115 -13.94 -31.63 1.07
N SER A 116 -13.49 -32.23 -0.04
CA SER A 116 -12.33 -33.12 -0.04
C SER A 116 -11.03 -32.39 0.37
N GLU A 117 -10.78 -31.19 -0.13
CA GLU A 117 -9.58 -30.42 0.22
C GLU A 117 -9.64 -29.92 1.67
N ARG A 118 -10.84 -29.55 2.17
CA ARG A 118 -11.05 -29.21 3.59
C ARG A 118 -10.76 -30.38 4.52
N GLN A 119 -11.07 -31.61 4.11
CA GLN A 119 -10.73 -32.80 4.90
C GLN A 119 -9.22 -33.09 4.87
N VAL A 120 -8.56 -32.94 3.72
CA VAL A 120 -7.11 -33.19 3.60
C VAL A 120 -6.29 -32.09 4.30
N LYS A 121 -6.74 -30.83 4.25
CA LYS A 121 -6.03 -29.67 4.82
C LYS A 121 -6.98 -28.68 5.52
N PRO A 122 -7.49 -29.01 6.71
CA PRO A 122 -8.53 -28.22 7.39
C PRO A 122 -8.10 -26.81 7.84
N PHE A 123 -6.78 -26.54 7.89
CA PHE A 123 -6.23 -25.31 8.47
C PHE A 123 -5.29 -24.55 7.51
N ASP A 124 -5.31 -24.85 6.21
CA ASP A 124 -4.33 -24.31 5.25
C ASP A 124 -4.47 -22.80 5.01
N SER A 125 -5.64 -22.25 5.33
CA SER A 125 -5.96 -20.82 5.26
C SER A 125 -5.35 -19.99 6.38
N LEU A 126 -4.95 -20.63 7.49
CA LEU A 126 -4.48 -19.95 8.69
C LEU A 126 -2.97 -19.71 8.64
N PRO A 127 -2.45 -18.67 9.33
CA PRO A 127 -1.02 -18.49 9.55
C PRO A 127 -0.36 -19.77 10.06
N SER A 128 0.93 -19.94 9.75
CA SER A 128 1.70 -21.13 10.10
C SER A 128 1.63 -21.50 11.58
N GLU A 129 1.61 -20.49 12.46
CA GLU A 129 1.56 -20.66 13.92
C GLU A 129 0.17 -21.16 14.37
N GLU A 130 -0.90 -20.48 13.95
CA GLU A 130 -2.29 -20.90 14.24
C GLU A 130 -2.59 -22.28 13.68
N ARG A 131 -2.12 -22.56 12.46
CA ARG A 131 -2.25 -23.87 11.79
C ARG A 131 -1.57 -24.98 12.60
N ARG A 132 -0.35 -24.73 13.09
CA ARG A 132 0.40 -25.68 13.93
C ARG A 132 -0.36 -25.99 15.22
N LEU A 133 -0.90 -24.97 15.88
CA LEU A 133 -1.60 -25.11 17.15
C LEU A 133 -2.93 -25.83 17.01
N LEU A 134 -3.73 -25.52 15.99
CA LEU A 134 -4.99 -26.22 15.73
C LEU A 134 -4.78 -27.67 15.31
N LYS A 135 -3.73 -27.96 14.54
CA LYS A 135 -3.35 -29.34 14.24
C LYS A 135 -2.98 -30.10 15.52
N GLY A 136 -2.14 -29.50 16.38
CA GLY A 136 -1.77 -30.08 17.66
C GLY A 136 -2.97 -30.31 18.59
N LEU A 137 -3.90 -29.34 18.65
CA LEU A 137 -5.13 -29.45 19.43
C LEU A 137 -6.00 -30.61 18.93
N ARG A 138 -6.21 -30.70 17.62
CA ARG A 138 -6.96 -31.80 17.00
C ARG A 138 -6.32 -33.14 17.32
N ASP A 139 -5.02 -33.26 17.11
CA ASP A 139 -4.28 -34.51 17.36
C ASP A 139 -4.34 -34.90 18.86
N ALA A 140 -4.34 -33.93 19.78
CA ALA A 140 -4.49 -34.15 21.22
C ALA A 140 -5.92 -34.59 21.63
N ILE A 141 -6.95 -34.08 20.94
CA ILE A 141 -8.34 -34.48 21.14
C ILE A 141 -8.60 -35.88 20.57
N GLU A 142 -8.06 -36.19 19.39
CA GLU A 142 -8.20 -37.49 18.73
C GLU A 142 -7.44 -38.60 19.48
N SER A 143 -6.34 -38.25 20.14
CA SER A 143 -5.62 -39.13 21.06
C SER A 143 -6.34 -39.27 22.41
N ASN A 144 -7.50 -39.92 22.42
CA ASN A 144 -8.29 -40.40 23.57
C ASN A 144 -7.73 -40.01 24.96
N GLY A 145 -7.98 -38.77 25.40
CA GLY A 145 -7.79 -38.36 26.79
C GLY A 145 -6.57 -37.50 27.12
N ASN A 146 -5.81 -36.98 26.15
CA ASN A 146 -4.76 -36.00 26.43
C ASN A 146 -5.33 -34.57 26.70
N SER A 147 -6.15 -34.45 27.75
CA SER A 147 -6.77 -33.20 28.18
C SER A 147 -5.73 -32.12 28.48
N GLU A 148 -4.60 -32.50 29.06
CA GLU A 148 -3.49 -31.59 29.37
C GLU A 148 -2.84 -31.04 28.09
N GLY A 149 -2.60 -31.89 27.09
CA GLY A 149 -2.13 -31.46 25.77
C GLY A 149 -3.14 -30.56 25.03
N ALA A 150 -4.43 -30.88 25.11
CA ALA A 150 -5.48 -30.03 24.54
C ALA A 150 -5.51 -28.64 25.21
N ASN A 151 -5.43 -28.58 26.54
CA ASN A 151 -5.38 -27.31 27.28
C ASN A 151 -4.12 -26.50 26.92
N TYR A 152 -2.97 -27.14 26.78
CA TYR A 152 -1.74 -26.48 26.33
C TYR A 152 -1.93 -25.79 24.96
N PHE A 153 -2.49 -26.50 23.98
CA PHE A 153 -2.73 -25.90 22.66
C PHE A 153 -3.80 -24.80 22.69
N ILE A 154 -4.81 -24.90 23.56
CA ILE A 154 -5.82 -23.85 23.76
C ILE A 154 -5.18 -22.59 24.34
N ASP A 155 -4.36 -22.72 25.37
CA ASP A 155 -3.68 -21.58 26.02
C ASP A 155 -2.73 -20.89 25.05
N GLU A 156 -1.95 -21.67 24.29
CA GLU A 156 -1.04 -21.13 23.29
C GLU A 156 -1.79 -20.45 22.14
N LEU A 157 -2.90 -21.04 21.67
CA LEU A 157 -3.75 -20.43 20.63
C LEU A 157 -4.37 -19.13 21.13
N SER A 158 -4.81 -19.08 22.39
CA SER A 158 -5.35 -17.86 23.01
C SER A 158 -4.30 -16.75 23.08
N THR A 159 -3.04 -17.10 23.35
CA THR A 159 -1.92 -16.17 23.40
C THR A 159 -1.63 -15.60 22.01
N VAL A 160 -1.52 -16.45 20.99
CA VAL A 160 -1.30 -16.04 19.60
C VAL A 160 -2.44 -15.13 19.10
N LEU A 161 -3.70 -15.51 19.37
CA LEU A 161 -4.87 -14.70 19.01
C LEU A 161 -4.88 -13.34 19.72
N SER A 162 -4.50 -13.30 21.00
CA SER A 162 -4.42 -12.06 21.79
C SER A 162 -3.36 -11.11 21.24
N VAL A 163 -2.16 -11.62 20.93
CA VAL A 163 -1.09 -10.84 20.30
C VAL A 163 -1.56 -10.29 18.95
N ARG A 164 -2.09 -11.15 18.08
CA ARG A 164 -2.56 -10.76 16.75
C ARG A 164 -3.70 -9.73 16.82
N SER A 165 -4.64 -9.89 17.75
CA SER A 165 -5.70 -8.90 18.01
C SER A 165 -5.13 -7.55 18.45
N GLY A 166 -4.14 -7.56 19.34
CA GLY A 166 -3.42 -6.35 19.76
C GLY A 166 -2.69 -5.66 18.62
N GLU A 167 -2.06 -6.43 17.72
CA GLU A 167 -1.42 -5.91 16.51
C GLU A 167 -2.43 -5.31 15.53
N TYR A 168 -3.56 -6.00 15.29
CA TYR A 168 -4.66 -5.46 14.48
C TYR A 168 -5.20 -4.16 15.07
N GLN A 169 -5.42 -4.10 16.38
CA GLN A 169 -5.89 -2.88 17.05
C GLN A 169 -4.88 -1.74 16.94
N ARG A 170 -3.58 -2.00 17.17
CA ARG A 170 -2.51 -1.02 17.01
C ARG A 170 -2.43 -0.51 15.58
N SER A 171 -2.39 -1.42 14.60
CA SER A 171 -2.39 -1.08 13.17
C SER A 171 -3.61 -0.24 12.79
N HIS A 172 -4.80 -0.61 13.28
CA HIS A 172 -6.02 0.12 13.03
C HIS A 172 -6.03 1.51 13.68
N GLN A 173 -5.50 1.65 14.90
CA GLN A 173 -5.35 2.94 15.58
C GLN A 173 -4.30 3.83 14.89
N THR A 174 -3.15 3.27 14.52
CA THR A 174 -2.13 3.98 13.73
C THR A 174 -2.71 4.46 12.42
N ASN A 175 -3.48 3.64 11.71
CA ASN A 175 -4.10 4.03 10.44
C ASN A 175 -5.12 5.18 10.63
N LYS A 176 -5.93 5.14 11.70
CA LYS A 176 -6.90 6.21 12.03
C LYS A 176 -6.26 7.57 12.30
N TRP A 177 -5.09 7.60 12.92
CA TRP A 177 -4.38 8.86 13.21
C TRP A 177 -3.41 9.28 12.10
N SER A 178 -2.89 8.33 11.32
CA SER A 178 -1.93 8.62 10.25
C SER A 178 -2.56 9.42 9.11
N VAL A 179 -3.81 9.12 8.74
CA VAL A 179 -4.50 9.83 7.65
C VAL A 179 -4.76 11.30 8.00
N PRO A 180 -5.37 11.66 9.16
CA PRO A 180 -5.51 13.06 9.57
C PRO A 180 -4.16 13.78 9.72
N LEU A 181 -3.15 13.11 10.27
CA LEU A 181 -1.83 13.70 10.47
C LEU A 181 -1.12 13.97 9.14
N ALA A 182 -1.26 13.08 8.15
CA ALA A 182 -0.76 13.28 6.79
C ALA A 182 -1.45 14.47 6.10
N VAL A 183 -2.77 14.62 6.28
CA VAL A 183 -3.52 15.78 5.76
C VAL A 183 -3.02 17.09 6.37
N ILE A 184 -2.80 17.12 7.69
CA ILE A 184 -2.22 18.28 8.39
C ILE A 184 -0.81 18.60 7.88
N GLY A 185 0.04 17.58 7.73
CA GLY A 185 1.39 17.73 7.18
C GLY A 185 1.39 18.28 5.75
N LEU A 186 0.46 17.84 4.90
CA LEU A 186 0.28 18.35 3.55
C LEU A 186 -0.14 19.82 3.55
N ILE A 187 -1.11 20.20 4.41
CA ILE A 187 -1.55 21.60 4.56
C ILE A 187 -0.37 22.48 4.98
N PHE A 188 0.41 22.06 5.98
CA PHE A 188 1.59 22.82 6.40
C PHE A 188 2.62 22.95 5.30
N THR A 189 2.88 21.88 4.53
CA THR A 189 3.83 21.93 3.40
C THR A 189 3.38 22.95 2.36
N ILE A 190 2.09 23.01 2.05
CA ILE A 190 1.53 24.02 1.12
C ILE A 190 1.68 25.42 1.70
N VAL A 191 1.30 25.62 2.97
CA VAL A 191 1.37 26.92 3.64
C VAL A 191 2.82 27.44 3.70
N PHE A 192 3.77 26.62 4.15
CA PHE A 192 5.18 27.00 4.19
C PHE A 192 5.79 27.19 2.81
N GLY A 193 5.39 26.37 1.83
CA GLY A 193 5.78 26.56 0.43
C GLY A 193 5.34 27.91 -0.12
N LEU A 194 4.07 28.28 0.10
CA LEU A 194 3.54 29.58 -0.31
C LEU A 194 4.19 30.74 0.47
N MET A 195 4.36 30.58 1.79
CA MET A 195 4.99 31.60 2.62
C MET A 195 6.45 31.86 2.22
N SER A 196 7.18 30.81 1.80
CA SER A 196 8.54 30.94 1.27
C SER A 196 8.59 31.73 -0.04
N ILE A 197 7.54 31.66 -0.86
CA ILE A 197 7.46 32.39 -2.13
C ILE A 197 7.04 33.84 -1.88
N PHE A 198 6.08 34.09 -1.01
CA PHE A 198 5.54 35.44 -0.78
C PHE A 198 6.37 36.29 0.19
N ASN A 199 7.04 35.68 1.17
CA ASN A 199 7.91 36.36 2.13
C ASN A 199 9.41 36.18 1.82
N GLY A 200 9.74 35.59 0.67
CA GLY A 200 11.11 35.59 0.17
C GLY A 200 11.57 37.04 -0.08
N PRO A 201 12.84 37.39 0.20
CA PRO A 201 13.34 38.72 -0.12
C PRO A 201 13.13 38.98 -1.61
N SER A 202 12.52 40.12 -1.95
CA SER A 202 12.32 40.51 -3.34
C SER A 202 13.65 40.50 -4.09
N GLU A 203 13.63 40.13 -5.37
CA GLU A 203 14.84 40.10 -6.22
C GLU A 203 15.57 41.45 -6.20
N GLU A 204 14.82 42.56 -6.05
CA GLU A 204 15.35 43.91 -5.88
C GLU A 204 16.12 44.08 -4.56
N ALA A 205 15.58 43.60 -3.42
CA ALA A 205 16.26 43.65 -2.13
C ALA A 205 17.49 42.73 -2.07
N LEU A 206 17.51 41.66 -2.87
CA LEU A 206 18.67 40.81 -3.07
C LEU A 206 19.72 41.47 -3.96
N ALA A 207 19.30 42.09 -5.07
CA ALA A 207 20.18 42.81 -5.98
C ALA A 207 20.87 44.00 -5.28
N ASP A 208 20.12 44.78 -4.50
CA ASP A 208 20.65 45.90 -3.72
C ASP A 208 21.68 45.44 -2.68
N LYS A 209 21.39 44.35 -1.95
CA LYS A 209 22.36 43.77 -1.00
C LYS A 209 23.60 43.19 -1.67
N VAL A 210 23.48 42.68 -2.89
CA VAL A 210 24.61 42.18 -3.67
C VAL A 210 25.47 43.33 -4.18
N LEU A 211 24.84 44.39 -4.70
CA LEU A 211 25.54 45.60 -5.15
C LEU A 211 26.26 46.30 -3.99
N GLU A 212 25.60 46.45 -2.84
CA GLU A 212 26.21 47.01 -1.62
C GLU A 212 27.47 46.23 -1.20
N ARG A 213 27.42 44.89 -1.28
CA ARG A 213 28.59 44.04 -0.97
C ARG A 213 29.71 44.15 -2.00
N ILE A 214 29.39 44.26 -3.30
CA ILE A 214 30.38 44.45 -4.36
C ILE A 214 31.10 45.80 -4.18
N GLU A 215 30.35 46.85 -3.84
CA GLU A 215 30.89 48.19 -3.65
C GLU A 215 31.81 48.26 -2.41
N GLN A 216 31.39 47.67 -1.28
CA GLN A 216 32.23 47.54 -0.09
C GLN A 216 33.53 46.75 -0.34
N GLN A 217 33.48 45.68 -1.16
CA GLN A 217 34.68 44.94 -1.54
C GLN A 217 35.61 45.74 -2.45
N SER A 218 35.06 46.55 -3.36
CA SER A 218 35.86 47.41 -4.24
C SER A 218 36.59 48.52 -3.46
N SER A 219 35.91 49.12 -2.48
CA SER A 219 36.44 50.13 -1.56
C SER A 219 37.56 49.58 -0.66
N ASN A 220 37.39 48.38 -0.11
CA ASN A 220 38.43 47.72 0.69
C ASN A 220 39.64 47.25 -0.13
N LYS A 221 39.51 47.14 -1.47
CA LYS A 221 40.63 46.77 -2.34
C LYS A 221 41.46 47.98 -2.75
N SER A 222 40.85 49.16 -2.91
CA SER A 222 41.60 50.39 -3.24
C SER A 222 42.40 50.92 -2.04
N SER A 223 41.88 50.77 -0.82
CA SER A 223 42.59 51.18 0.41
C SER A 223 43.84 50.33 0.70
N ASN A 224 43.92 49.10 0.18
CA ASN A 224 45.08 48.23 0.31
C ASN A 224 46.13 48.40 -0.81
N THR A 225 45.77 48.96 -1.97
CA THR A 225 46.74 49.21 -3.06
C THR A 225 47.62 50.43 -2.81
N ASP A 226 47.14 51.43 -2.07
CA ASP A 226 47.96 52.59 -1.70
C ASP A 226 48.94 52.29 -0.55
N ALA A 227 48.68 51.24 0.24
CA ALA A 227 49.60 50.78 1.28
C ALA A 227 50.73 49.90 0.74
N ALA A 228 50.56 49.28 -0.44
CA ALA A 228 51.54 48.36 -1.03
C ALA A 228 52.61 49.04 -1.91
N SER A 229 52.40 50.29 -2.36
CA SER A 229 53.39 51.05 -3.13
C SER A 229 54.43 51.79 -2.27
N GLY A 230 54.31 51.74 -0.94
CA GLY A 230 55.22 52.43 0.00
C GLY A 230 56.33 51.57 0.61
N ALA A 231 56.40 50.27 0.32
CA ALA A 231 57.35 49.34 0.95
C ALA A 231 58.47 48.83 0.01
N GLY A 232 58.71 49.54 -1.11
CA GLY A 232 59.76 49.21 -2.07
C GLY A 232 60.62 50.43 -2.40
N SER A 233 61.39 50.91 -1.43
CA SER A 233 62.54 51.81 -1.59
C SER A 233 63.48 51.66 -0.40
#